data_AF-A0A954S5C2-F1
#
_entry.id   AF-A0A954S5C2-F1
#
_cell.length_a   1.000
_cell.length_b   1.000
_cell.length_c   1.000
_cell.angle_alpha   90.00
_cell.angle_beta   90.00
_cell.angle_gamma   90.00
#
_symmetry.space_group_name_H-M   'P 1'
#
loop_
_entity.id
_entity.type
_entity.pdbx_description
1 polymer ?
#
loop_
_entity_poly.entity_id
_entity_poly.type
_entity_poly.pdbx_seq_one_letter_code
_entity_poly.pdbx_strand_id
1 'polypeptide(L)'
;NRLLFPLYIYDVDIDQVRYPGTLVTNNNNEMTVLIPIIGFGNRDPSTGVETISEWRKVVEEITPVPNQPGPFALDSENTGNLDAGMVALRINYPHQSGAMVAYIQTDQDGNPVPPSETLGRDDLINVPVQADDSQVTVQASLPDGYSLVNPATNPVTNGGAHRGQYGLGEMQAFAVTVRPYRKVLSAQAIYRREVFE
;
A
#
# COMPACT_ATOMS: atom_id res chain seq x y z
N ASN A 1 2.93 -10.63 -17.49
CA ASN A 1 4.29 -10.13 -17.20
C ASN A 1 4.94 -11.07 -16.18
N ARG A 2 5.80 -12.01 -16.60
CA ARG A 2 6.39 -13.04 -15.72
C ARG A 2 7.42 -12.49 -14.73
N LEU A 3 7.96 -11.30 -14.98
CA LEU A 3 8.95 -10.64 -14.12
C LEU A 3 8.39 -10.23 -12.76
N LEU A 4 7.06 -10.13 -12.62
CA LEU A 4 6.42 -9.72 -11.38
C LEU A 4 5.97 -10.89 -10.49
N PHE A 5 6.05 -12.13 -11.01
CA PHE A 5 5.66 -13.33 -10.27
C PHE A 5 6.42 -13.55 -8.94
N PRO A 6 7.72 -13.21 -8.82
CA PRO A 6 8.45 -13.36 -7.56
C PRO A 6 7.94 -12.48 -6.41
N LEU A 7 7.07 -11.50 -6.69
CA LEU A 7 6.55 -10.56 -5.70
C LEU A 7 5.24 -10.99 -5.08
N TYR A 8 4.68 -12.11 -5.56
CA TYR A 8 3.42 -12.61 -5.04
C TYR A 8 3.66 -13.29 -3.70
N ILE A 9 2.69 -13.13 -2.82
CA ILE A 9 2.56 -13.87 -1.59
C ILE A 9 1.52 -14.97 -1.78
N TYR A 10 1.68 -16.05 -1.05
CA TYR A 10 0.58 -16.98 -0.84
C TYR A 10 -0.22 -16.53 0.38
N ASP A 11 -1.48 -16.17 0.15
CA ASP A 11 -2.41 -15.76 1.19
C ASP A 11 -3.22 -16.97 1.68
N VAL A 12 -2.92 -17.39 2.91
CA VAL A 12 -3.54 -18.53 3.58
C VAL A 12 -4.99 -18.27 4.01
N ASP A 13 -5.42 -17.01 4.10
CA ASP A 13 -6.79 -16.65 4.51
C ASP A 13 -7.79 -16.85 3.35
N ILE A 14 -7.33 -16.81 2.09
CA ILE A 14 -8.15 -17.02 0.88
C ILE A 14 -7.66 -18.15 -0.03
N ASP A 15 -6.57 -18.84 0.34
CA ASP A 15 -5.93 -19.90 -0.44
C ASP A 15 -5.56 -19.47 -1.88
N GLN A 16 -4.95 -18.29 -2.02
CA GLN A 16 -4.60 -17.71 -3.33
C GLN A 16 -3.25 -17.01 -3.34
N VAL A 17 -2.66 -16.92 -4.53
CA VAL A 17 -1.41 -16.20 -4.78
C VAL A 17 -1.74 -14.79 -5.27
N ARG A 18 -1.32 -13.75 -4.53
CA ARG A 18 -1.66 -12.33 -4.82
C ARG A 18 -0.51 -11.38 -4.49
N TYR A 19 -0.63 -10.10 -4.86
CA TYR A 19 0.28 -9.07 -4.33
C TYR A 19 -0.04 -8.73 -2.87
N PRO A 20 0.95 -8.32 -2.06
CA PRO A 20 0.71 -7.72 -0.75
C PRO A 20 -0.17 -6.47 -0.85
N GLY A 21 -0.98 -6.21 0.17
CA GLY A 21 -1.88 -5.04 0.23
C GLY A 21 -3.31 -5.42 0.55
N THR A 22 -4.19 -4.43 0.47
CA THR A 22 -5.62 -4.52 0.79
C THR A 22 -6.37 -5.29 -0.29
N LEU A 23 -7.09 -6.33 0.11
CA LEU A 23 -7.99 -7.05 -0.77
C LEU A 23 -9.24 -6.23 -1.04
N VAL A 24 -9.60 -6.13 -2.31
CA VAL A 24 -10.82 -5.47 -2.77
C VAL A 24 -11.48 -6.28 -3.87
N THR A 25 -12.79 -6.10 -4.06
CA THR A 25 -13.48 -6.52 -5.28
C THR A 25 -13.77 -5.32 -6.18
N ASN A 26 -13.74 -5.53 -7.49
CA ASN A 26 -14.21 -4.54 -8.46
C ASN A 26 -15.73 -4.69 -8.73
N ASN A 27 -16.29 -3.84 -9.59
CA ASN A 27 -17.72 -3.90 -10.02
C ASN A 27 -18.15 -5.25 -10.63
N ASN A 28 -17.21 -6.06 -11.11
CA ASN A 28 -17.46 -7.39 -11.66
C ASN A 28 -17.32 -8.50 -10.59
N ASN A 29 -17.16 -8.14 -9.31
CA ASN A 29 -16.83 -9.03 -8.20
C ASN A 29 -15.50 -9.79 -8.36
N GLU A 30 -14.59 -9.30 -9.20
CA GLU A 30 -13.25 -9.87 -9.33
C GLU A 30 -12.35 -9.34 -8.21
N MET A 31 -11.62 -10.24 -7.55
CA MET A 31 -10.68 -9.86 -6.50
C MET A 31 -9.42 -9.23 -7.09
N THR A 32 -8.99 -8.13 -6.48
CA THR A 32 -7.72 -7.48 -6.77
C THR A 32 -7.17 -6.82 -5.51
N VAL A 33 -6.04 -6.14 -5.65
CA VAL A 33 -5.31 -5.54 -4.54
C VAL A 33 -5.14 -4.04 -4.76
N LEU A 34 -5.45 -3.27 -3.72
CA LEU A 34 -5.04 -1.88 -3.60
C LEU A 34 -3.98 -1.73 -2.53
N ILE A 35 -3.12 -0.74 -2.71
CA ILE A 35 -2.01 -0.44 -1.83
C ILE A 35 -2.42 0.78 -1.00
N PRO A 36 -2.70 0.61 0.30
CA PRO A 36 -2.96 1.75 1.17
C PRO A 36 -1.65 2.49 1.37
N ILE A 37 -1.62 3.80 1.18
CA ILE A 37 -0.45 4.66 1.41
C ILE A 37 -0.62 5.37 2.74
N ILE A 38 0.38 5.20 3.61
CA ILE A 38 0.50 5.87 4.90
C ILE A 38 1.68 6.83 4.77
N GLY A 39 1.39 8.11 4.60
CA GLY A 39 2.39 9.18 4.52
C GLY A 39 3.15 9.40 5.83
N PHE A 40 4.20 10.21 5.76
CA PHE A 40 4.84 10.73 6.98
C PHE A 40 3.85 11.62 7.75
N GLY A 41 3.87 11.54 9.09
CA GLY A 41 2.91 12.25 9.94
C GLY A 41 1.51 11.61 10.01
N ASN A 42 1.23 10.57 9.21
CA ASN A 42 -0.06 9.88 9.20
C ASN A 42 -0.06 8.66 10.14
N ARG A 43 0.63 8.78 11.28
CA ARG A 43 0.55 7.80 12.36
C ARG A 43 0.49 8.51 13.71
N ASP A 44 -0.29 7.96 14.62
CA ASP A 44 -0.32 8.41 16.01
C ASP A 44 1.06 8.18 16.67
N PRO A 45 1.66 9.19 17.33
CA PRO A 45 3.01 9.08 17.88
C PRO A 45 3.12 8.14 19.09
N SER A 46 2.01 7.83 19.76
CA SER A 46 2.00 7.03 20.99
C SER A 46 1.70 5.54 20.76
N THR A 47 0.85 5.24 19.79
CA THR A 47 0.35 3.88 19.49
C THR A 47 0.80 3.38 18.11
N GLY A 48 1.16 4.32 17.24
CA GLY A 48 1.46 4.08 15.84
C GLY A 48 0.29 3.85 14.92
N VAL A 49 -0.94 3.94 15.43
CA VAL A 49 -2.16 3.78 14.65
C VAL A 49 -2.12 4.60 13.37
N GLU A 50 -2.52 3.98 12.26
CA GLU A 50 -2.25 4.49 10.93
C GLU A 50 -3.44 5.25 10.33
N THR A 51 -3.14 6.33 9.62
CA THR A 51 -4.11 7.05 8.78
C THR A 51 -3.80 6.77 7.31
N ILE A 52 -4.75 6.17 6.60
CA ILE A 52 -4.64 5.92 5.16
C ILE A 52 -4.94 7.22 4.41
N SER A 53 -3.88 7.81 3.86
CA SER A 53 -3.94 9.09 3.14
C SER A 53 -4.20 8.96 1.65
N GLU A 54 -3.94 7.78 1.06
CA GLU A 54 -4.15 7.54 -0.36
C GLU A 54 -4.27 6.03 -0.65
N TRP A 55 -4.93 5.70 -1.75
CA TRP A 55 -4.99 4.35 -2.32
C TRP A 55 -4.29 4.32 -3.68
N ARG A 56 -3.42 3.34 -3.88
CA ARG A 56 -2.71 3.13 -5.16
C ARG A 56 -3.03 1.78 -5.75
N LYS A 57 -3.16 1.71 -7.08
CA LYS A 57 -3.23 0.43 -7.80
C LYS A 57 -1.82 -0.13 -7.99
N VAL A 58 -1.69 -1.46 -8.09
CA VAL A 58 -0.40 -2.11 -8.40
C VAL A 58 0.13 -1.64 -9.76
N VAL A 59 -0.75 -1.48 -10.73
CA VAL A 59 -0.46 -0.85 -12.02
C VAL A 59 -1.46 0.26 -12.23
N GLU A 60 -0.97 1.47 -12.46
CA GLU A 60 -1.80 2.64 -12.77
C GLU A 60 -1.19 3.40 -13.95
N GLU A 61 -2.06 4.04 -14.73
CA GLU A 61 -1.64 5.04 -15.69
C GLU A 61 -1.26 6.32 -14.95
N ILE A 62 -0.19 6.99 -15.39
CA ILE A 62 0.16 8.30 -14.88
C ILE A 62 -0.65 9.33 -15.65
N THR A 63 -1.56 9.98 -14.94
CA THR A 63 -2.47 10.98 -15.52
C THR A 63 -2.01 12.38 -15.14
N PRO A 64 -2.16 13.39 -16.03
CA PRO A 64 -1.84 14.78 -15.69
C PRO A 64 -2.78 15.35 -14.61
N VAL A 65 -4.03 14.85 -14.58
CA VAL A 65 -5.06 15.21 -13.60
C VAL A 65 -5.45 13.95 -12.82
N PRO A 66 -5.42 13.98 -11.47
CA PRO A 66 -5.85 12.84 -10.65
C PRO A 66 -7.29 12.41 -10.98
N ASN A 67 -7.55 11.11 -10.99
CA ASN A 67 -8.89 10.50 -11.19
C ASN A 67 -9.56 10.81 -12.54
N GLN A 68 -8.79 11.21 -13.56
CA GLN A 68 -9.26 11.31 -14.94
C GLN A 68 -8.64 10.19 -15.76
N PRO A 69 -9.37 9.58 -16.71
CA PRO A 69 -8.77 8.64 -17.66
C PRO A 69 -7.57 9.30 -18.35
N GLY A 70 -6.43 8.61 -18.38
CA GLY A 70 -5.27 9.11 -19.12
C GLY A 70 -5.41 8.83 -20.62
N PRO A 71 -4.49 9.35 -21.45
CA PRO A 71 -4.52 9.15 -22.90
C PRO A 71 -4.53 7.70 -23.38
N PHE A 72 -4.17 6.73 -22.53
CA PHE A 72 -4.19 5.31 -22.85
C PHE A 72 -5.55 4.64 -22.58
N ALA A 73 -6.41 5.24 -21.76
CA ALA A 73 -7.74 4.68 -21.51
C ALA A 73 -8.61 4.78 -22.78
N LEU A 74 -9.25 3.66 -23.16
CA LEU A 74 -10.05 3.54 -24.39
C LEU A 74 -11.26 4.47 -24.42
N ASP A 75 -11.73 4.87 -23.24
CA ASP A 75 -12.85 5.76 -22.99
C ASP A 75 -12.42 7.19 -22.63
N SER A 76 -11.13 7.52 -22.78
CA SER A 76 -10.64 8.85 -22.46
C SER A 76 -11.16 9.91 -23.43
N GLU A 77 -11.95 10.84 -22.92
CA GLU A 77 -12.38 12.04 -23.65
C GLU A 77 -11.26 13.12 -23.71
N ASN A 78 -10.20 12.97 -22.92
CA ASN A 78 -9.08 13.89 -22.82
C ASN A 78 -7.76 13.13 -22.96
N THR A 79 -7.13 13.21 -24.13
CA THR A 79 -5.78 12.68 -24.38
C THR A 79 -4.68 13.38 -23.56
N GLY A 80 -5.03 14.27 -22.63
CA GLY A 80 -4.10 14.93 -21.72
C GLY A 80 -3.05 15.80 -22.43
N ASN A 81 -2.01 16.19 -21.68
CA ASN A 81 -0.85 16.94 -22.16
C ASN A 81 0.28 16.03 -22.70
N LEU A 82 0.03 14.73 -22.81
CA LEU A 82 0.99 13.81 -23.43
C LEU A 82 0.68 13.78 -24.93
N ASP A 83 1.71 13.77 -25.78
CA ASP A 83 1.50 13.69 -27.23
C ASP A 83 0.67 12.45 -27.59
N ALA A 84 -0.16 12.57 -28.62
CA ALA A 84 -0.92 11.43 -29.14
C ALA A 84 0.01 10.23 -29.39
N GLY A 85 -0.34 9.06 -28.84
CA GLY A 85 0.49 7.84 -28.92
C GLY A 85 1.50 7.66 -27.78
N MET A 86 1.54 8.54 -26.77
CA MET A 86 2.32 8.34 -25.56
C MET A 86 1.54 7.59 -24.47
N VAL A 87 2.23 6.73 -23.74
CA VAL A 87 1.70 5.94 -22.62
C VAL A 87 2.65 6.07 -21.44
N ALA A 88 2.15 6.56 -20.31
CA ALA A 88 2.90 6.64 -19.07
C ALA A 88 2.31 5.69 -18.04
N LEU A 89 3.07 4.69 -17.61
CA LEU A 89 2.65 3.70 -16.62
C LEU A 89 3.48 3.82 -15.36
N ARG A 90 2.83 3.67 -14.21
CA ARG A 90 3.46 3.46 -12.92
C ARG A 90 3.13 2.06 -12.42
N ILE A 91 4.15 1.37 -11.95
CA ILE A 91 4.02 0.12 -11.22
C ILE A 91 4.41 0.38 -9.77
N ASN A 92 3.47 0.13 -8.87
CA ASN A 92 3.66 0.25 -7.43
C ASN A 92 3.85 -1.15 -6.85
N TYR A 93 5.01 -1.37 -6.22
CA TYR A 93 5.43 -2.63 -5.63
C TYR A 93 5.33 -2.55 -4.11
N PRO A 94 4.27 -3.09 -3.51
CA PRO A 94 4.17 -3.18 -2.06
C PRO A 94 5.07 -4.31 -1.56
N HIS A 95 5.97 -4.00 -0.64
CA HIS A 95 6.78 -4.96 0.07
C HIS A 95 6.44 -4.90 1.56
N GLN A 96 6.26 -6.07 2.16
CA GLN A 96 5.98 -6.22 3.57
C GLN A 96 6.82 -7.37 4.13
N SER A 97 7.58 -7.07 5.18
CA SER A 97 8.56 -8.01 5.74
C SER A 97 7.92 -8.91 6.78
N GLY A 98 8.04 -10.23 6.63
CA GLY A 98 7.61 -11.20 7.65
C GLY A 98 8.54 -11.32 8.86
N ALA A 99 9.66 -10.58 8.90
CA ALA A 99 10.67 -10.68 9.95
C ALA A 99 11.05 -9.34 10.59
N MET A 100 10.52 -8.21 10.09
CA MET A 100 10.83 -6.87 10.60
C MET A 100 9.57 -6.20 11.12
N VAL A 101 9.70 -5.51 12.25
CA VAL A 101 8.63 -4.71 12.88
C VAL A 101 8.64 -3.28 12.34
N ALA A 102 7.46 -2.68 12.18
CA ALA A 102 7.35 -1.25 11.92
C ALA A 102 7.45 -0.44 13.22
N TYR A 103 8.26 0.61 13.20
CA TYR A 103 8.44 1.52 14.32
C TYR A 103 8.15 2.97 13.91
N ILE A 104 7.70 3.75 14.89
CA ILE A 104 7.76 5.20 14.89
C ILE A 104 8.90 5.62 15.80
N GLN A 105 9.57 6.70 15.41
CA GLN A 105 10.63 7.29 16.20
C GLN A 105 10.07 8.57 16.82
N THR A 106 10.13 8.67 18.14
CA THR A 106 9.76 9.89 18.87
C THR A 106 10.96 10.42 19.66
N ASP A 107 10.94 11.70 20.00
CA ASP A 107 11.83 12.24 21.03
C ASP A 107 11.35 11.84 22.45
N GLN A 108 12.08 12.30 23.48
CA GLN A 108 11.75 12.05 24.88
C GLN A 108 10.42 12.68 25.33
N ASP A 109 9.97 13.72 24.64
CA ASP A 109 8.70 14.42 24.89
C ASP A 109 7.52 13.75 24.15
N GLY A 110 7.79 12.69 23.37
CA GLY A 110 6.78 11.94 22.61
C GLY A 110 6.41 12.58 21.27
N ASN A 111 7.16 13.58 20.79
CA ASN A 111 6.91 14.16 19.48
C ASN A 111 7.48 13.24 18.38
N PRO A 112 6.74 13.00 17.29
CA PRO A 112 7.23 12.18 16.18
C PRO A 112 8.41 12.86 15.48
N VAL A 113 9.50 12.12 15.29
CA VAL A 113 10.71 12.60 14.62
C VAL A 113 10.77 12.01 13.20
N PRO A 114 10.99 12.81 12.16
CA PRO A 114 11.12 12.30 10.80
C PRO A 114 12.37 11.41 10.64
N PRO A 115 12.30 10.33 9.84
CA PRO A 115 13.44 9.44 9.64
C PRO A 115 14.71 10.12 9.10
N SER A 116 14.58 11.27 8.43
CA SER A 116 15.73 12.06 7.96
C SER A 116 16.54 12.70 9.09
N GLU A 117 15.91 12.89 10.25
CA GLU A 117 16.50 13.55 11.43
C GLU A 117 16.92 12.56 12.51
N THR A 118 16.73 11.26 12.31
CA THR A 118 17.03 10.25 13.35
C THR A 118 18.47 9.73 13.33
N LEU A 119 19.24 10.03 12.28
CA LEU A 119 20.63 9.62 12.19
C LEU A 119 21.51 10.40 13.19
N GLY A 120 22.11 9.68 14.14
CA GLY A 120 23.04 10.24 15.12
C GLY A 120 22.39 10.91 16.34
N ARG A 121 21.07 10.72 16.53
CA ARG A 121 20.36 11.16 17.73
C ARG A 121 20.29 10.05 18.77
N ASP A 122 20.64 10.39 20.01
CA ASP A 122 20.62 9.47 21.16
C ASP A 122 19.31 9.54 21.97
N ASP A 123 18.47 10.54 21.71
CA ASP A 123 17.24 10.84 22.44
C ASP A 123 15.98 10.18 21.84
N LEU A 124 16.17 9.21 20.95
CA LEU A 124 15.07 8.57 20.22
C LEU A 124 14.47 7.39 20.96
N ILE A 125 13.15 7.35 20.98
CA ILE A 125 12.35 6.22 21.46
C ILE A 125 11.73 5.53 20.24
N ASN A 126 11.93 4.22 20.11
CA ASN A 126 11.30 3.41 19.07
C ASN A 126 9.97 2.84 19.61
N VAL A 127 8.86 3.38 19.11
CA VAL A 127 7.51 2.93 19.45
C VAL A 127 7.04 1.93 18.39
N PRO A 128 6.81 0.64 18.73
CA PRO A 128 6.31 -0.33 17.76
C PRO A 128 4.89 0.04 17.35
N VAL A 129 4.61 -0.04 16.05
CA VAL A 129 3.27 0.23 15.54
C VAL A 129 2.35 -0.94 15.92
N GLN A 130 1.31 -0.68 16.71
CA GLN A 130 0.34 -1.70 17.10
C GLN A 130 -0.52 -2.11 15.90
N ALA A 131 -0.75 -3.42 15.76
CA ALA A 131 -1.64 -3.92 14.72
C ALA A 131 -3.07 -3.98 15.23
N ASP A 132 -3.84 -2.93 14.94
CA ASP A 132 -5.28 -2.86 15.22
C ASP A 132 -6.01 -2.14 14.07
N ASP A 133 -6.62 -2.93 13.19
CA ASP A 133 -7.39 -2.39 12.05
C ASP A 133 -8.64 -1.61 12.50
N SER A 134 -9.14 -1.81 13.73
CA SER A 134 -10.32 -1.09 14.23
C SER A 134 -10.04 0.39 14.54
N GLN A 135 -8.77 0.74 14.76
CA GLN A 135 -8.33 2.11 15.05
C GLN A 135 -7.80 2.84 13.80
N VAL A 136 -7.61 2.12 12.70
CA VAL A 136 -7.10 2.70 11.44
C VAL A 136 -8.08 3.76 10.93
N THR A 137 -7.58 4.95 10.69
CA THR A 137 -8.38 6.04 10.12
C THR A 137 -8.25 6.04 8.60
N VAL A 138 -9.38 6.03 7.88
CA VAL A 138 -9.41 6.11 6.41
C VAL A 138 -9.73 7.54 6.00
N GLN A 139 -8.71 8.32 5.66
CA GLN A 139 -8.88 9.71 5.21
C GLN A 139 -9.21 9.78 3.72
N ALA A 140 -8.55 8.95 2.90
CA ALA A 140 -8.87 8.82 1.48
C ALA A 140 -9.91 7.72 1.26
N SER A 141 -11.01 8.05 0.59
CA SER A 141 -11.97 7.05 0.13
C SER A 141 -11.30 6.07 -0.84
N LEU A 142 -11.80 4.84 -0.85
CA LEU A 142 -11.44 3.90 -1.91
C LEU A 142 -11.72 4.51 -3.29
N PRO A 143 -10.92 4.18 -4.32
CA PRO A 143 -11.24 4.56 -5.69
C PRO A 143 -12.60 3.98 -6.10
N ASP A 144 -13.32 4.70 -6.96
CA ASP A 144 -14.65 4.30 -7.42
C ASP A 144 -14.63 2.89 -8.04
N GLY A 145 -15.70 2.14 -7.77
CA GLY A 145 -15.88 0.79 -8.29
C GLY A 145 -15.09 -0.30 -7.55
N TYR A 146 -14.50 0.02 -6.40
CA TYR A 146 -13.90 -0.96 -5.49
C TYR A 146 -14.63 -1.04 -4.16
N SER A 147 -14.70 -2.25 -3.59
CA SER A 147 -15.18 -2.47 -2.23
C SER A 147 -14.20 -3.33 -1.43
N LEU A 148 -14.03 -3.03 -0.13
CA LEU A 148 -13.12 -3.77 0.76
C LEU A 148 -13.55 -5.21 0.91
N VAL A 149 -12.57 -6.11 0.91
CA VAL A 149 -12.75 -7.50 1.28
C VAL A 149 -11.94 -7.74 2.54
N ASN A 150 -12.59 -8.22 3.60
CA ASN A 150 -11.95 -8.64 4.83
C ASN A 150 -12.15 -10.15 5.01
N PRO A 151 -11.24 -10.99 4.50
CA PRO A 151 -11.35 -12.44 4.64
C PRO A 151 -11.35 -12.87 6.11
N ALA A 152 -12.05 -13.95 6.40
CA ALA A 152 -11.98 -14.56 7.72
C ALA A 152 -10.55 -15.09 7.99
N THR A 153 -10.09 -14.95 9.23
CA THR A 153 -8.81 -15.50 9.68
C THR A 153 -8.75 -17.00 9.46
N ASN A 154 -7.67 -17.50 8.85
CA ASN A 154 -7.37 -18.91 8.86
C ASN A 154 -7.10 -19.37 10.30
N PRO A 155 -7.87 -20.32 10.85
CA PRO A 155 -7.78 -20.72 12.26
C PRO A 155 -6.48 -21.45 12.60
N VAL A 156 -5.73 -21.93 11.60
CA VAL A 156 -4.48 -22.67 11.79
C VAL A 156 -3.30 -21.72 11.97
N THR A 157 -3.22 -20.65 11.18
CA THR A 157 -2.11 -19.69 11.23
C THR A 157 -2.38 -18.55 12.21
N ASN A 158 -3.65 -18.20 12.45
CA ASN A 158 -4.13 -17.22 13.43
C ASN A 158 -3.42 -15.84 13.38
N GLY A 159 -2.80 -15.52 12.24
CA GLY A 159 -1.89 -14.39 12.09
C GLY A 159 -1.10 -14.48 10.78
N GLY A 160 -0.59 -13.35 10.30
CA GLY A 160 0.07 -13.31 9.00
C GLY A 160 0.52 -11.91 8.60
N ALA A 161 1.72 -11.83 8.06
CA ALA A 161 2.34 -10.56 7.70
C ALA A 161 1.64 -9.83 6.53
N HIS A 162 0.53 -10.31 5.98
CA HIS A 162 -0.13 -9.71 4.81
C HIS A 162 -1.66 -9.61 4.93
N ARG A 163 -2.19 -9.90 6.12
CA ARG A 163 -3.63 -9.97 6.39
C ARG A 163 -4.22 -8.63 6.87
N GLY A 164 -5.48 -8.69 7.29
CA GLY A 164 -6.24 -7.56 7.83
C GLY A 164 -7.13 -6.92 6.77
N GLN A 165 -8.16 -6.22 7.24
CA GLN A 165 -9.13 -5.49 6.41
C GLN A 165 -8.44 -4.51 5.47
N TYR A 166 -7.35 -3.89 5.93
CA TYR A 166 -6.56 -2.95 5.15
C TYR A 166 -5.26 -3.57 4.63
N GLY A 167 -5.04 -4.88 4.73
CA GLY A 167 -3.81 -5.51 4.23
C GLY A 167 -2.53 -4.94 4.86
N LEU A 168 -2.64 -4.40 6.08
CA LEU A 168 -1.53 -3.82 6.84
C LEU A 168 -0.74 -4.88 7.63
N GLY A 169 -1.23 -6.12 7.64
CA GLY A 169 -0.59 -7.27 8.27
C GLY A 169 -0.58 -7.21 9.79
N GLU A 170 -0.30 -8.37 10.37
CA GLU A 170 -0.20 -8.58 11.80
C GLU A 170 0.96 -9.53 12.07
N MET A 171 1.83 -9.17 13.01
CA MET A 171 2.92 -10.01 13.48
C MET A 171 2.92 -10.05 15.00
N GLN A 172 3.04 -11.24 15.57
CA GLN A 172 3.19 -11.38 17.03
C GLN A 172 4.63 -11.05 17.43
N ALA A 173 4.78 -10.12 18.36
CA ALA A 173 6.05 -9.74 18.97
C ALA A 173 5.92 -9.85 20.49
N PHE A 174 6.36 -10.98 21.05
CA PHE A 174 6.13 -11.33 22.45
C PHE A 174 4.64 -11.28 22.84
N ALA A 175 4.26 -10.37 23.74
CA ALA A 175 2.91 -10.25 24.27
C ALA A 175 2.01 -9.27 23.49
N VAL A 176 2.51 -8.68 22.40
CA VAL A 176 1.79 -7.68 21.60
C VAL A 176 1.71 -8.09 20.13
N THR A 177 0.67 -7.62 19.45
CA THR A 177 0.54 -7.73 17.99
C THR A 177 0.94 -6.41 17.36
N VAL A 178 1.93 -6.46 16.46
CA VAL A 178 2.54 -5.28 15.84
C VAL A 178 2.47 -5.36 14.32
N ARG A 179 2.60 -4.21 13.66
CA ARG A 179 2.65 -4.15 12.21
C ARG A 179 4.00 -4.64 11.68
N PRO A 180 4.00 -5.41 10.58
CA PRO A 180 5.24 -5.71 9.88
C PRO A 180 5.77 -4.46 9.16
N TYR A 181 7.10 -4.36 9.01
CA TYR A 181 7.71 -3.29 8.23
C TYR A 181 7.22 -3.34 6.78
N ARG A 182 6.77 -2.19 6.27
CA ARG A 182 6.25 -2.04 4.90
C ARG A 182 6.93 -0.91 4.15
N LYS A 183 7.11 -1.11 2.85
CA LYS A 183 7.58 -0.09 1.91
C LYS A 183 6.87 -0.26 0.57
N VAL A 184 6.59 0.84 -0.10
CA VAL A 184 6.12 0.81 -1.49
C VAL A 184 7.25 1.32 -2.36
N LEU A 185 7.68 0.51 -3.32
CA LEU A 185 8.63 0.91 -4.34
C LEU A 185 7.84 1.22 -5.61
N SER A 186 8.00 2.41 -6.18
CA SER A 186 7.30 2.77 -7.40
C SER A 186 8.30 2.95 -8.53
N ALA A 187 8.01 2.35 -9.68
CA ALA A 187 8.75 2.55 -10.92
C ALA A 187 7.80 3.12 -11.97
N GLN A 188 8.30 4.04 -12.79
CA GLN A 188 7.53 4.64 -13.86
C GLN A 188 8.26 4.51 -15.19
N ALA A 189 7.50 4.32 -16.24
CA ALA A 189 8.00 4.26 -17.61
C ALA A 189 7.07 5.02 -18.54
N ILE A 190 7.66 5.76 -19.47
CA ILE A 190 6.95 6.50 -20.51
C ILE A 190 7.36 5.90 -21.84
N TYR A 191 6.39 5.46 -22.61
CA TYR A 191 6.57 4.90 -23.93
C TYR A 191 5.90 5.81 -24.95
N ARG A 192 6.48 5.91 -26.14
CA ARG A 192 5.88 6.57 -27.30
C ARG A 192 5.72 5.54 -28.39
N ARG A 193 4.51 5.39 -28.92
CA ARG A 193 4.27 4.61 -30.13
C ARG A 193 4.62 5.47 -31.32
N GLU A 194 5.74 5.15 -31.98
CA GLU A 194 6.07 5.73 -33.28
C GLU A 194 5.49 4.82 -34.37
N VAL A 195 4.64 5.39 -35.23
CA VAL A 195 4.22 4.76 -36.48
C VAL A 195 5.18 5.28 -37.54
N PHE A 196 6.07 4.42 -38.03
CA PHE A 196 6.86 4.70 -39.21
C PHE A 196 5.98 4.38 -40.42
N GLU A 197 5.66 5.39 -41.23
CA GLU A 197 5.13 5.21 -42.59
C GLU A 197 6.26 4.86 -43.57
#